data_AF-A0A952D8W4-F1
#
_entry.id   AF-A0A952D8W4-F1
#
_cell.length_a   1.000
_cell.length_b   1.000
_cell.length_c   1.000
_cell.angle_alpha   90.00
_cell.angle_beta   90.00
_cell.angle_gamma   90.00
#
_symmetry.space_group_name_H-M   'P 1'
#
loop_
_entity.id
_entity.type
_entity.pdbx_description
1 polymer ?
#
loop_
_entity_poly.entity_id
_entity_poly.type
_entity_poly.pdbx_seq_one_letter_code
_entity_poly.pdbx_strand_id
1 'polypeptide(L)'
;RNMGCRTRISSGIRWVFSRVDEAIFLEDDTLPDATFFPYCEELLARYRNDDRVIAVSGSSMLTHGSPDGASYWFSAHPRIWGWASWRRAWDGYDVEMSDWPAMRESSAWRARTPLEQRAWGPFFDDVKAGLVDTWDAQFTLLAWKTGRLCAIPSRNLVDNIGFGVDATNTHAPEFPGPRPAAMAFPLRHPASVVRDAQCDAEWMRIENPPPPGLVRRILRRVKRLVLG
;
A
#
# COMPACT_ATOMS: atom_id res chain seq x y z
N ARG A 1 15.27 5.25 -23.81
CA ARG A 1 16.13 5.10 -22.59
C ARG A 1 15.28 4.48 -21.49
N ASN A 2 15.72 3.38 -20.87
CA ASN A 2 15.05 2.83 -19.68
C ASN A 2 15.42 3.71 -18.46
N MET A 3 14.44 4.09 -17.64
CA MET A 3 14.60 5.05 -16.53
C MET A 3 14.52 4.39 -15.14
N GLY A 4 14.28 3.07 -15.08
CA GLY A 4 13.95 2.39 -13.82
C GLY A 4 12.54 2.72 -13.32
N CYS A 5 12.02 1.90 -12.39
CA CYS A 5 10.67 2.07 -11.84
C CYS A 5 10.56 3.36 -11.02
N ARG A 6 11.53 3.62 -10.13
CA ARG A 6 11.58 4.81 -9.27
C ARG A 6 11.40 6.09 -10.06
N THR A 7 12.24 6.31 -11.07
CA THR A 7 12.26 7.57 -11.83
C THR A 7 11.08 7.65 -12.80
N ARG A 8 10.74 6.54 -13.45
CA ARG A 8 9.65 6.53 -14.45
C ARG A 8 8.30 6.83 -13.80
N ILE A 9 7.96 6.14 -12.72
CA ILE A 9 6.65 6.32 -12.09
C ILE A 9 6.55 7.68 -11.42
N SER A 10 7.54 8.07 -10.61
CA SER A 10 7.51 9.37 -9.92
C SER A 10 7.48 10.58 -10.87
N SER A 11 8.18 10.53 -12.00
CA SER A 11 8.12 11.58 -13.02
C SER A 11 6.79 11.58 -13.79
N GLY A 12 6.21 10.41 -14.05
CA GLY A 12 4.88 10.28 -14.64
C GLY A 12 3.79 10.88 -13.74
N ILE A 13 3.80 10.56 -12.45
CA ILE A 13 2.86 11.13 -11.47
C ILE A 13 3.04 12.65 -11.39
N ARG A 14 4.28 13.15 -11.33
CA ARG A 14 4.56 14.61 -11.35
C ARG A 14 4.01 15.27 -12.61
N TRP A 15 4.14 14.63 -13.76
CA TRP A 15 3.63 15.12 -15.04
C TRP A 15 2.10 15.13 -15.08
N VAL A 16 1.42 14.12 -14.52
CA VAL A 16 -0.04 14.11 -14.38
C VAL A 16 -0.47 15.28 -13.51
N PHE A 17 0.13 15.42 -12.33
CA PHE A 17 -0.18 16.51 -11.41
C PHE A 17 0.31 17.89 -11.86
N SER A 18 1.06 18.01 -12.96
CA SER A 18 1.29 19.33 -13.57
C SER A 18 0.10 19.77 -14.45
N ARG A 19 -0.92 18.92 -14.64
CA ARG A 19 -2.08 19.16 -15.50
C ARG A 19 -3.42 19.07 -14.77
N VAL A 20 -3.51 18.19 -13.78
CA VAL A 20 -4.75 17.92 -13.05
C VAL A 20 -4.52 17.96 -11.54
N ASP A 21 -5.58 18.27 -10.80
CA ASP A 21 -5.54 18.35 -9.34
C ASP A 21 -5.71 17.02 -8.64
N GLU A 22 -6.32 16.06 -9.34
CA GLU A 22 -6.61 14.72 -8.86
C GLU A 22 -6.56 13.74 -10.03
N ALA A 23 -6.19 12.50 -9.73
CA ALA A 23 -6.07 11.45 -10.72
C ALA A 23 -6.29 10.08 -10.07
N ILE A 24 -6.83 9.17 -10.87
CA ILE A 24 -6.86 7.74 -10.60
C ILE A 24 -5.72 7.11 -11.41
N PHE A 25 -4.91 6.28 -10.76
CA PHE A 25 -3.78 5.57 -11.31
C PHE A 25 -4.05 4.06 -11.27
N LEU A 26 -3.84 3.40 -12.39
CA LEU A 26 -3.89 1.95 -12.53
C LEU A 26 -2.54 1.46 -13.07
N GLU A 27 -2.09 0.33 -12.55
CA GLU A 27 -0.93 -0.40 -13.07
C GLU A 27 -1.40 -1.35 -14.18
N ASP A 28 -0.50 -1.74 -15.08
CA ASP A 28 -0.82 -2.61 -16.22
C ASP A 28 -1.27 -4.02 -15.79
N ASP A 29 -0.91 -4.42 -14.58
CA ASP A 29 -1.27 -5.68 -13.94
C ASP A 29 -2.39 -5.57 -12.91
N THR A 30 -3.18 -4.47 -12.95
CA THR A 30 -4.33 -4.29 -12.06
C THR A 30 -5.67 -4.38 -12.78
N LEU A 31 -6.62 -5.10 -12.18
CA LEU A 31 -7.98 -5.26 -12.70
C LEU A 31 -9.01 -4.72 -11.68
N PRO A 32 -9.50 -3.50 -11.85
CA PRO A 32 -10.50 -2.91 -10.96
C PRO A 32 -11.91 -3.49 -11.20
N ASP A 33 -12.64 -3.70 -10.11
CA ASP A 33 -14.10 -3.80 -10.15
C ASP A 33 -14.71 -2.46 -10.60
N ALA A 34 -15.84 -2.49 -11.30
CA ALA A 34 -16.48 -1.29 -11.82
C ALA A 34 -16.82 -0.26 -10.72
N THR A 35 -17.05 -0.71 -9.49
CA THR A 35 -17.34 0.16 -8.34
C THR A 35 -16.13 0.89 -7.78
N PHE A 36 -14.91 0.54 -8.20
CA PHE A 36 -13.67 1.26 -7.84
C PHE A 36 -13.72 2.73 -8.27
N PHE A 37 -14.18 3.01 -9.49
CA PHE A 37 -14.20 4.37 -10.03
C PHE A 37 -15.15 5.32 -9.28
N PRO A 38 -16.45 5.00 -9.07
CA PRO A 38 -17.32 5.86 -8.26
C PRO A 38 -16.87 5.95 -6.80
N TYR A 39 -16.25 4.90 -6.25
CA TYR A 39 -15.63 4.97 -4.93
C TYR A 39 -14.49 6.00 -4.88
N CYS A 40 -13.58 5.98 -5.85
CA CYS A 40 -12.52 6.98 -5.95
C CYS A 40 -13.08 8.39 -6.18
N GLU A 41 -14.04 8.55 -7.09
CA GLU A 41 -14.66 9.85 -7.38
C GLU A 41 -15.26 10.49 -6.12
N GLU A 42 -16.05 9.73 -5.36
CA GLU A 42 -16.67 10.22 -4.14
C GLU A 42 -15.63 10.60 -3.07
N LEU A 43 -14.59 9.78 -2.88
CA LEU A 43 -13.56 10.07 -1.88
C LEU A 43 -12.58 11.18 -2.31
N LEU A 44 -12.27 11.28 -3.60
CA LEU A 44 -11.51 12.39 -4.17
C LEU A 44 -12.22 13.73 -3.92
N ALA A 45 -13.53 13.77 -4.17
CA ALA A 45 -14.35 14.94 -3.89
C ALA A 45 -14.44 15.24 -2.38
N ARG A 46 -14.69 14.21 -1.55
CA ARG A 46 -14.86 14.36 -0.09
C ARG A 46 -13.61 14.90 0.59
N TYR A 47 -12.44 14.40 0.23
CA TYR A 47 -11.17 14.75 0.89
C TYR A 47 -10.32 15.73 0.09
N ARG A 48 -10.88 16.40 -0.93
CA ARG A 48 -10.17 17.35 -1.81
C ARG A 48 -9.34 18.40 -1.07
N ASN A 49 -9.81 18.86 0.08
CA ASN A 49 -9.18 19.89 0.90
C ASN A 49 -8.78 19.38 2.29
N ASP A 50 -8.78 18.06 2.50
CA ASP A 50 -8.36 17.45 3.76
C ASP A 50 -6.94 16.92 3.64
N ASP A 51 -5.98 17.66 4.20
CA ASP A 51 -4.56 17.31 4.14
C ASP A 51 -4.19 16.10 4.98
N ARG A 52 -5.12 15.57 5.79
CA ARG A 52 -4.90 14.33 6.55
C ARG A 52 -4.95 13.08 5.67
N VAL A 53 -5.52 13.17 4.46
CA VAL A 53 -5.66 12.03 3.53
C VAL A 53 -4.71 12.20 2.35
N ILE A 54 -3.82 11.23 2.16
CA ILE A 54 -2.80 11.27 1.10
C ILE A 54 -3.21 10.48 -0.15
N ALA A 55 -4.03 9.44 0.02
CA ALA A 55 -4.43 8.56 -1.06
C ALA A 55 -5.75 7.85 -0.75
N VAL A 56 -6.38 7.36 -1.81
CA VAL A 56 -7.49 6.41 -1.80
C VAL A 56 -7.00 5.15 -2.48
N SER A 57 -6.95 4.02 -1.77
CA SER A 57 -6.59 2.73 -2.35
C SER A 57 -7.82 2.03 -2.93
N GLY A 58 -7.63 1.19 -3.94
CA GLY A 58 -8.59 0.19 -4.39
C GLY A 58 -8.33 -1.20 -3.81
N SER A 59 -7.14 -1.42 -3.22
CA SER A 59 -6.73 -2.72 -2.72
C SER A 59 -7.07 -2.91 -1.24
N SER A 60 -7.50 -4.12 -0.86
CA SER A 60 -7.67 -4.53 0.54
C SER A 60 -7.28 -5.98 0.75
N MET A 61 -6.50 -6.29 1.80
CA MET A 61 -6.20 -7.68 2.21
C MET A 61 -7.11 -8.19 3.34
N LEU A 62 -7.94 -7.31 3.90
CA LEU A 62 -8.82 -7.69 5.01
C LEU A 62 -10.13 -8.26 4.45
N THR A 63 -10.51 -9.43 4.94
CA THR A 63 -11.72 -10.16 4.48
C THR A 63 -12.96 -9.85 5.32
N HIS A 64 -12.79 -9.23 6.50
CA HIS A 64 -13.86 -9.04 7.47
C HIS A 64 -14.60 -7.69 7.36
N GLY A 65 -14.28 -6.82 6.40
CA GLY A 65 -14.86 -5.47 6.33
C GLY A 65 -14.09 -4.43 7.15
N SER A 66 -14.63 -3.21 7.29
CA SER A 66 -14.09 -2.23 8.25
C SER A 66 -14.69 -2.46 9.65
N PRO A 67 -14.02 -2.01 10.72
CA PRO A 67 -14.46 -2.31 12.11
C PRO A 67 -15.81 -1.72 12.54
N ASP A 68 -16.21 -0.58 11.99
CA ASP A 68 -17.49 0.10 12.21
C ASP A 68 -18.50 -0.13 11.07
N GLY A 69 -18.12 -1.03 10.17
CA GLY A 69 -18.81 -1.32 8.93
C GLY A 69 -18.74 -0.20 7.88
N ALA A 70 -18.09 0.93 8.11
CA ALA A 70 -17.79 1.89 7.05
C ALA A 70 -17.34 1.23 5.72
N SER A 71 -17.58 1.91 4.62
CA SER A 71 -17.16 1.44 3.29
C SER A 71 -15.63 1.45 3.13
N TYR A 72 -14.91 2.13 4.02
CA TYR A 72 -13.45 2.21 4.04
C TYR A 72 -12.95 2.55 5.45
N TRP A 73 -11.65 2.39 5.68
CA TRP A 73 -10.94 2.73 6.92
C TRP A 73 -9.64 3.45 6.58
N PHE A 74 -8.90 3.94 7.57
CA PHE A 74 -7.68 4.71 7.34
C PHE A 74 -6.43 3.99 7.79
N SER A 75 -5.48 3.82 6.87
CA SER A 75 -4.19 3.18 7.10
C SER A 75 -3.06 4.19 7.11
N ALA A 76 -2.00 3.92 7.87
CA ALA A 76 -0.74 4.63 7.72
C ALA A 76 0.09 4.15 6.51
N HIS A 77 -0.33 3.08 5.82
CA HIS A 77 0.39 2.45 4.73
C HIS A 77 -0.36 2.69 3.41
N PRO A 78 0.12 3.58 2.53
CA PRO A 78 -0.45 3.70 1.20
C PRO A 78 -0.36 2.36 0.45
N ARG A 79 -1.50 1.87 -0.03
CA ARG A 79 -1.61 0.64 -0.82
C ARG A 79 -1.95 1.02 -2.25
N ILE A 80 -1.06 0.75 -3.18
CA ILE A 80 -1.01 1.42 -4.49
C ILE A 80 -1.46 0.57 -5.68
N TRP A 81 -2.03 -0.62 -5.46
CA TRP A 81 -2.65 -1.39 -6.54
C TRP A 81 -4.03 -0.83 -6.85
N GLY A 82 -4.06 -0.01 -7.90
CA GLY A 82 -5.20 0.84 -8.23
C GLY A 82 -5.47 1.84 -7.12
N TRP A 83 -5.17 3.11 -7.37
CA TRP A 83 -5.29 4.14 -6.33
C TRP A 83 -5.62 5.49 -6.94
N ALA A 84 -6.07 6.40 -6.10
CA ALA A 84 -6.32 7.78 -6.47
C ALA A 84 -5.66 8.73 -5.48
N SER A 85 -5.28 9.90 -5.95
CA SER A 85 -4.67 10.92 -5.09
C SER A 85 -4.80 12.30 -5.73
N TRP A 86 -4.23 13.29 -5.05
CA TRP A 86 -4.29 14.68 -5.40
C TRP A 86 -2.88 15.25 -5.54
N ARG A 87 -2.77 16.29 -6.38
CA ARG A 87 -1.55 17.08 -6.53
C ARG A 87 -1.00 17.56 -5.18
N ARG A 88 -1.88 18.05 -4.28
CA ARG A 88 -1.47 18.51 -2.93
C ARG A 88 -0.86 17.40 -2.07
N ALA A 89 -1.33 16.17 -2.25
CA ALA A 89 -0.88 15.02 -1.47
C ALA A 89 0.49 14.50 -1.94
N TRP A 90 0.86 14.81 -3.17
CA TRP A 90 2.18 14.55 -3.74
C TRP A 90 3.23 15.61 -3.36
N ASP A 91 2.80 16.75 -2.82
CA ASP A 91 3.72 17.78 -2.36
C ASP A 91 4.61 17.28 -1.22
N GLY A 92 5.91 17.57 -1.32
CA GLY A 92 6.93 17.04 -0.42
C GLY A 92 7.41 15.61 -0.72
N TYR A 93 6.94 14.97 -1.80
CA TYR A 93 7.52 13.71 -2.29
C TYR A 93 8.99 13.91 -2.66
N ASP A 94 9.86 13.13 -2.01
CA ASP A 94 11.31 13.16 -2.21
C ASP A 94 11.80 11.80 -2.69
N VAL A 95 12.29 11.77 -3.92
CA VAL A 95 12.78 10.55 -4.58
C VAL A 95 14.07 10.00 -3.92
N GLU A 96 14.86 10.86 -3.27
CA GLU A 96 16.15 10.54 -2.64
C GLU A 96 16.02 10.14 -1.16
N MET A 97 14.82 10.23 -0.60
CA MET A 97 14.53 9.93 0.81
C MET A 97 15.48 10.67 1.77
N SER A 98 15.68 11.97 1.55
CA SER A 98 16.63 12.81 2.30
C SER A 98 16.29 12.87 3.78
N ASP A 99 15.00 12.79 4.12
CA ASP A 99 14.50 12.82 5.50
C ASP A 99 14.64 11.47 6.23
N TRP A 100 14.88 10.35 5.52
CA TRP A 100 14.90 9.02 6.12
C TRP A 100 15.94 8.86 7.24
N PRO A 101 17.21 9.30 7.10
CA PRO A 101 18.20 9.17 8.17
C PRO A 101 17.77 9.85 9.47
N ALA A 102 17.24 11.07 9.39
CA ALA A 102 16.76 11.80 10.57
C ALA A 102 15.49 11.15 11.15
N MET A 103 14.58 10.69 10.29
CA MET A 103 13.38 10.00 10.71
C MET A 103 13.68 8.68 11.41
N ARG A 104 14.66 7.91 10.93
CA ARG A 104 15.10 6.63 11.51
C ARG A 104 15.60 6.77 12.95
N GLU A 105 16.12 7.93 13.33
CA GLU A 105 16.58 8.22 14.70
C GLU A 105 15.50 8.91 15.57
N SER A 106 14.37 9.28 14.98
CA SER A 106 13.31 10.04 15.64
C SER A 106 12.52 9.21 16.67
N SER A 107 11.86 9.91 17.60
CA SER A 107 10.88 9.29 18.50
C SER A 107 9.66 8.75 17.74
N ALA A 108 9.28 9.39 16.63
CA ALA A 108 8.16 8.97 15.80
C ALA A 108 8.40 7.58 15.18
N TRP A 109 9.63 7.31 14.74
CA TRP A 109 10.05 5.99 14.27
C TRP A 109 10.09 4.97 15.41
N ARG A 110 10.69 5.33 16.55
CA ARG A 110 10.73 4.45 17.74
C ARG A 110 9.34 4.08 18.26
N ALA A 111 8.34 4.94 18.04
CA ALA A 111 6.94 4.70 18.38
C ALA A 111 6.19 3.79 17.37
N ARG A 112 6.78 3.46 16.21
CA ARG A 112 6.20 2.45 15.30
C ARG A 112 6.26 1.06 15.93
N THR A 113 5.41 0.16 15.48
CA THR A 113 5.38 -1.20 16.00
C THR A 113 6.67 -1.97 15.65
N PRO A 114 7.06 -2.99 16.44
CA PRO A 114 8.24 -3.80 16.13
C PRO A 114 8.18 -4.48 14.75
N LEU A 115 6.97 -4.80 14.26
CA LEU A 115 6.80 -5.39 12.94
C LEU A 115 7.03 -4.36 11.83
N GLU A 116 6.50 -3.14 11.98
CA GLU A 116 6.80 -2.04 11.05
C GLU A 116 8.29 -1.71 11.03
N GLN A 117 8.93 -1.63 12.19
CA GLN A 117 10.37 -1.34 12.26
C GLN A 117 11.20 -2.41 11.55
N ARG A 118 10.84 -3.68 11.72
CA ARG A 118 11.52 -4.82 11.10
C ARG A 118 11.30 -4.89 9.59
N ALA A 119 10.08 -4.62 9.13
CA ALA A 119 9.72 -4.73 7.72
C ALA A 119 10.22 -3.52 6.92
N TRP A 120 9.98 -2.31 7.42
CA TRP A 120 10.23 -1.07 6.68
C TRP A 120 11.61 -0.47 6.91
N GLY A 121 12.25 -0.71 8.07
CA GLY A 121 13.56 -0.13 8.38
C GLY A 121 14.64 -0.55 7.37
N PRO A 122 14.93 -1.86 7.25
CA PRO A 122 15.88 -2.36 6.26
C PRO A 122 15.45 -2.04 4.83
N PHE A 123 14.15 -2.12 4.52
CA PHE A 123 13.63 -1.81 3.19
C PHE A 123 13.90 -0.36 2.78
N PHE A 124 13.65 0.61 3.68
CA PHE A 124 14.00 2.02 3.44
C PHE A 124 15.51 2.26 3.36
N ASP A 125 16.31 1.53 4.13
CA ASP A 125 17.77 1.57 4.01
C ASP A 125 18.22 1.10 2.60
N ASP A 126 17.65 -0.01 2.11
CA ASP A 126 17.95 -0.56 0.78
C ASP A 126 17.49 0.36 -0.36
N VAL A 127 16.28 0.94 -0.26
CA VAL A 127 15.78 1.92 -1.25
C VAL A 127 16.68 3.15 -1.26
N LYS A 128 17.03 3.71 -0.10
CA LYS A 128 17.92 4.87 -0.02
C LYS A 128 19.31 4.57 -0.58
N ALA A 129 19.85 3.37 -0.33
CA ALA A 129 21.14 2.93 -0.87
C ALA A 129 21.09 2.63 -2.38
N GLY A 130 19.92 2.68 -3.02
CA GLY A 130 19.75 2.37 -4.44
C GLY A 130 19.76 0.87 -4.75
N LEU A 131 19.66 0.01 -3.73
CA LEU A 131 19.60 -1.45 -3.88
C LEU A 131 18.22 -1.94 -4.32
N VAL A 132 17.17 -1.16 -4.05
CA VAL A 132 15.79 -1.41 -4.51
C VAL A 132 15.29 -0.23 -5.34
N ASP A 133 14.94 -0.49 -6.61
CA ASP A 133 14.40 0.51 -7.55
C ASP A 133 12.86 0.56 -7.47
N THR A 134 12.33 1.33 -6.52
CA THR A 134 10.89 1.57 -6.37
C THR A 134 10.57 3.04 -6.07
N TRP A 135 9.29 3.41 -6.14
CA TRP A 135 8.73 4.75 -5.87
C TRP A 135 7.79 4.79 -4.64
N ASP A 136 7.24 3.65 -4.25
CA ASP A 136 6.19 3.53 -3.24
C ASP A 136 6.72 3.63 -1.80
N ALA A 137 7.98 3.24 -1.59
CA ALA A 137 8.70 3.44 -0.33
C ALA A 137 8.80 4.93 0.03
N GLN A 138 9.13 5.77 -0.96
CA GLN A 138 9.23 7.23 -0.80
C GLN A 138 7.86 7.84 -0.49
N PHE A 139 6.81 7.34 -1.13
CA PHE A 139 5.44 7.77 -0.87
C PHE A 139 4.97 7.37 0.53
N THR A 140 5.35 6.18 1.00
CA THR A 140 5.09 5.71 2.37
C THR A 140 5.84 6.56 3.39
N LEU A 141 7.12 6.88 3.13
CA LEU A 141 7.90 7.78 3.98
C LEU A 141 7.25 9.16 4.07
N LEU A 142 6.75 9.70 2.95
CA LEU A 142 5.99 10.96 2.93
C LEU A 142 4.75 10.88 3.81
N ALA A 143 3.94 9.83 3.66
CA ALA A 143 2.75 9.62 4.48
C ALA A 143 3.10 9.62 5.97
N TRP A 144 4.16 8.89 6.37
CA TRP A 144 4.54 8.79 7.76
C TRP A 144 5.13 10.07 8.35
N LYS A 145 6.01 10.77 7.61
CA LYS A 145 6.62 12.02 8.11
C LYS A 145 5.61 13.15 8.26
N THR A 146 4.53 13.11 7.48
CA THR A 146 3.45 14.10 7.52
C THR A 146 2.24 13.64 8.35
N GLY A 147 2.24 12.40 8.85
CA GLY A 147 1.11 11.82 9.58
C GLY A 147 -0.16 11.61 8.74
N ARG A 148 -0.05 11.65 7.41
CA ARG A 148 -1.17 11.50 6.48
C ARG A 148 -1.55 10.02 6.30
N LEU A 149 -2.82 9.78 6.03
CA LEU A 149 -3.42 8.45 5.99
C LEU A 149 -3.98 8.12 4.59
N CYS A 150 -4.04 6.84 4.28
CA CYS A 150 -4.65 6.32 3.07
C CYS A 150 -6.04 5.76 3.39
N ALA A 151 -7.06 6.13 2.60
CA ALA A 151 -8.38 5.51 2.69
C ALA A 151 -8.36 4.14 1.99
N ILE A 152 -8.59 3.08 2.76
CA ILE A 152 -8.55 1.69 2.32
C ILE A 152 -9.96 1.12 2.29
N PRO A 153 -10.42 0.52 1.18
CA PRO A 153 -11.78 0.02 1.08
C PRO A 153 -11.99 -1.17 2.03
N SER A 154 -13.20 -1.32 2.54
CA SER A 154 -13.57 -2.42 3.45
C SER A 154 -13.56 -3.80 2.76
N ARG A 155 -13.44 -3.83 1.44
CA ARG A 155 -13.28 -5.01 0.60
C ARG A 155 -12.30 -4.71 -0.50
N ASN A 156 -11.72 -5.74 -1.10
CA ASN A 156 -10.84 -5.53 -2.24
C ASN A 156 -11.67 -5.06 -3.45
N LEU A 157 -11.22 -4.00 -4.12
CA LEU A 157 -11.84 -3.47 -5.35
C LEU A 157 -10.93 -3.64 -6.56
N VAL A 158 -9.67 -4.05 -6.38
CA VAL A 158 -8.68 -4.17 -7.45
C VAL A 158 -7.93 -5.48 -7.30
N ASP A 159 -7.97 -6.32 -8.34
CA ASP A 159 -7.14 -7.53 -8.40
C ASP A 159 -5.75 -7.17 -8.91
N ASN A 160 -4.72 -7.85 -8.43
CA ASN A 160 -3.43 -7.85 -9.11
C ASN A 160 -3.30 -9.16 -9.89
N ILE A 161 -3.29 -9.02 -11.23
CA ILE A 161 -3.20 -10.13 -12.19
C ILE A 161 -1.77 -10.34 -12.70
N GLY A 162 -0.79 -9.64 -12.14
CA GLY A 162 0.64 -9.72 -12.44
C GLY A 162 1.33 -10.95 -11.85
N PHE A 163 0.56 -12.01 -11.59
CA PHE A 163 1.01 -13.29 -11.04
C PHE A 163 0.78 -14.39 -12.08
N GLY A 164 1.78 -15.26 -12.27
CA GLY A 164 1.71 -16.35 -13.24
C GLY A 164 2.98 -16.51 -14.07
N VAL A 165 2.94 -17.40 -15.06
CA VAL A 165 4.11 -17.73 -15.92
C VAL A 165 4.62 -16.54 -16.74
N ASP A 166 3.76 -15.56 -17.01
CA ASP A 166 4.05 -14.37 -17.81
C ASP A 166 4.36 -13.13 -16.97
N ALA A 167 4.39 -13.26 -15.63
CA ALA A 167 4.68 -12.16 -14.72
C ALA A 167 6.12 -11.68 -14.86
N THR A 168 6.31 -10.36 -14.97
CA THR A 168 7.64 -9.77 -15.20
C THR A 168 8.54 -9.86 -13.96
N ASN A 169 7.95 -9.89 -12.75
CA ASN A 169 8.69 -9.84 -11.49
C ASN A 169 8.29 -10.91 -10.45
N THR A 170 7.21 -11.68 -10.63
CA THR A 170 6.70 -12.60 -9.59
C THR A 170 6.17 -13.93 -10.14
N HIS A 171 6.95 -15.00 -10.00
CA HIS A 171 6.61 -16.35 -10.50
C HIS A 171 5.70 -17.18 -9.57
N ALA A 172 4.97 -16.53 -8.66
CA ALA A 172 3.93 -17.22 -7.88
C ALA A 172 2.66 -17.39 -8.75
N PRO A 173 1.92 -18.50 -8.59
CA PRO A 173 0.80 -18.82 -9.48
C PRO A 173 -0.40 -17.86 -9.33
N GLU A 174 -0.56 -17.20 -8.17
CA GLU A 174 -1.63 -16.24 -7.90
C GLU A 174 -1.24 -15.32 -6.73
N PHE A 175 -1.81 -14.11 -6.69
CA PHE A 175 -1.78 -13.27 -5.51
C PHE A 175 -2.64 -13.89 -4.39
N PRO A 176 -2.12 -14.11 -3.17
CA PRO A 176 -2.87 -14.75 -2.08
C PRO A 176 -3.94 -13.86 -1.41
N GLY A 177 -4.33 -12.75 -2.04
CA GLY A 177 -5.31 -11.80 -1.50
C GLY A 177 -6.76 -12.13 -1.83
N PRO A 178 -7.71 -11.44 -1.19
CA PRO A 178 -9.12 -11.58 -1.51
C PRO A 178 -9.41 -11.08 -2.92
N ARG A 179 -10.27 -11.80 -3.65
CA ARG A 179 -10.74 -11.38 -4.97
C ARG A 179 -11.54 -10.07 -4.88
N PRO A 180 -11.53 -9.23 -5.94
CA PRO A 180 -12.35 -8.03 -5.95
C PRO A 180 -13.83 -8.34 -5.77
N ALA A 181 -14.53 -7.47 -5.05
CA ALA A 181 -15.96 -7.55 -4.86
C ALA A 181 -16.58 -6.15 -4.91
N ALA A 182 -17.71 -6.03 -5.61
CA ALA A 182 -18.43 -4.77 -5.74
C ALA A 182 -18.69 -4.08 -4.38
N MET A 183 -18.51 -2.76 -4.36
CA MET A 183 -18.85 -1.86 -3.26
C MET A 183 -20.33 -1.47 -3.31
N ALA A 184 -20.97 -1.43 -2.15
CA ALA A 184 -22.33 -0.91 -2.02
C ALA A 184 -22.32 0.62 -1.85
N PHE A 185 -23.29 1.29 -2.49
CA PHE A 185 -23.50 2.74 -2.38
C PHE A 185 -24.90 3.04 -1.80
N PRO A 186 -25.10 4.19 -1.12
CA PRO A 186 -24.11 5.23 -0.82
C PRO A 186 -23.01 4.76 0.13
N LEU A 187 -21.82 5.35 0.06
CA LEU A 187 -20.73 4.96 0.97
C LEU A 187 -21.10 5.30 2.42
N ARG A 188 -20.76 4.39 3.34
CA ARG A 188 -20.77 4.69 4.77
C ARG A 188 -19.41 5.25 5.15
N HIS A 189 -19.34 6.54 5.44
CA HIS A 189 -18.09 7.19 5.82
C HIS A 189 -17.73 6.92 7.30
N PRO A 190 -16.45 6.69 7.63
CA PRO A 190 -15.97 6.71 9.01
C PRO A 190 -16.25 8.06 9.68
N ALA A 191 -16.49 8.03 11.00
CA ALA A 191 -16.79 9.24 11.77
C ALA A 191 -15.61 10.23 11.85
N SER A 192 -14.38 9.76 11.68
CA SER A 192 -13.17 10.59 11.74
C SER A 192 -12.04 10.04 10.88
N VAL A 193 -11.11 10.92 10.50
CA VAL A 193 -9.86 10.55 9.80
C VAL A 193 -8.82 10.18 10.85
N VAL A 194 -8.88 8.92 11.31
CA VAL A 194 -7.98 8.38 12.34
C VAL A 194 -7.49 7.01 11.89
N ARG A 195 -6.20 6.76 12.09
CA ARG A 195 -5.54 5.50 11.77
C ARG A 195 -6.20 4.33 12.50
N ASP A 196 -6.54 3.28 11.76
CA ASP A 196 -6.93 2.00 12.34
C ASP A 196 -5.69 1.13 12.60
N ALA A 197 -5.20 1.18 13.83
CA ALA A 197 -4.00 0.44 14.22
C ALA A 197 -4.20 -1.10 14.22
N GLN A 198 -5.45 -1.58 14.40
CA GLN A 198 -5.74 -3.00 14.42
C GLN A 198 -5.72 -3.57 13.00
N CYS A 199 -6.42 -2.92 12.07
CA CYS A 199 -6.42 -3.28 10.64
C CYS A 199 -5.01 -3.20 10.04
N ASP A 200 -4.24 -2.15 10.38
CA ASP A 200 -2.83 -2.06 9.97
C ASP A 200 -1.99 -3.23 10.48
N ALA A 201 -2.11 -3.56 11.77
CA ALA A 201 -1.35 -4.65 12.36
C ALA A 201 -1.75 -6.01 11.78
N GLU A 202 -3.03 -6.23 11.46
CA GLU A 202 -3.50 -7.44 10.80
C GLU A 202 -2.92 -7.57 9.39
N TRP A 203 -3.07 -6.54 8.56
CA TRP A 203 -2.53 -6.56 7.20
C TRP A 203 -1.01 -6.77 7.21
N MET A 204 -0.27 -6.05 8.07
CA MET A 204 1.18 -6.22 8.18
C MET A 204 1.59 -7.67 8.51
N ARG A 205 0.80 -8.41 9.32
CA ARG A 205 1.06 -9.83 9.61
C ARG A 205 0.76 -10.74 8.42
N ILE A 206 -0.21 -10.40 7.59
CA ILE A 206 -0.53 -11.14 6.36
C ILE A 206 0.64 -11.05 5.39
N GLU A 207 1.22 -9.85 5.23
CA GLU A 207 2.36 -9.61 4.32
C GLU A 207 3.70 -10.09 4.88
N ASN A 208 3.85 -10.08 6.20
CA ASN A 208 5.06 -10.47 6.90
C ASN A 208 4.78 -11.65 7.83
N PRO A 209 4.40 -12.83 7.28
CA PRO A 209 4.07 -13.98 8.10
C PRO A 209 5.30 -14.40 8.91
N PRO A 210 5.12 -14.85 10.17
CA PRO A 210 6.24 -15.32 10.96
C PRO A 210 6.93 -16.49 10.24
N PRO A 211 8.26 -16.62 10.36
CA PRO A 211 8.97 -17.73 9.76
C PRO A 211 8.37 -19.04 10.26
N PRO A 212 8.26 -20.08 9.40
CA PRO A 212 7.70 -21.36 9.81
C PRO A 212 8.45 -21.87 11.04
N GLY A 213 7.73 -22.13 12.12
CA GLY A 213 8.30 -22.53 13.40
C GLY A 213 9.21 -23.76 13.30
N LEU A 214 10.07 -23.95 14.30
CA LEU A 214 11.07 -25.03 14.34
C LEU A 214 10.47 -26.40 13.99
N VAL A 215 9.28 -26.70 14.53
CA VAL A 215 8.52 -27.92 14.26
C VAL A 215 8.15 -28.07 12.79
N ARG A 216 7.75 -26.98 12.11
CA ARG A 216 7.39 -27.02 10.68
C ARG A 216 8.63 -27.15 9.78
N ARG A 217 9.79 -26.64 10.20
CA ARG A 217 11.09 -26.91 9.53
C ARG A 217 11.51 -28.37 9.71
N ILE A 218 11.34 -28.95 10.91
CA ILE A 218 11.64 -30.36 11.19
C ILE A 218 10.70 -31.28 10.39
N LEU A 219 9.39 -31.03 10.42
CA LEU A 219 8.40 -31.81 9.66
C LEU A 219 8.65 -31.75 8.15
N ARG A 220 9.04 -30.58 7.60
CA ARG A 220 9.42 -30.47 6.17
C ARG A 220 10.70 -31.24 5.85
N ARG A 221 11.65 -31.34 6.77
CA ARG A 221 12.89 -32.11 6.61
C ARG A 221 12.61 -33.62 6.66
N VAL A 222 11.74 -34.07 7.57
CA VAL A 222 11.28 -35.46 7.66
C VAL A 222 10.48 -35.86 6.41
N LYS A 223 9.54 -35.01 5.94
CA LYS A 223 8.77 -35.29 4.71
C LYS A 223 9.66 -35.42 3.46
N ARG A 224 10.77 -34.69 3.40
CA ARG A 224 11.75 -34.75 2.29
C ARG A 224 12.65 -36.00 2.33
N LEU A 225 12.77 -36.66 3.48
CA LEU A 225 13.54 -37.89 3.67
C LEU A 225 12.69 -39.17 3.49
N VAL A 226 11.36 -39.04 3.57
CA VAL A 226 10.41 -40.17 3.44
C VAL A 226 9.84 -40.29 2.02
N LEU A 227 9.94 -39.22 1.22
CA LEU A 227 9.42 -39.14 -0.16
C LEU A 227 10.53 -38.89 -1.19
N GLY A 228 11.79 -39.13 -0.82
CA GLY A 228 12.96 -39.08 -1.70
C GLY A 228 13.58 -40.46 -1.84
#